data_AF-A0A286XD17-F1
#
_entry.id   AF-A0A286XD17-F1
#
_cell.length_a   1.000
_cell.length_b   1.000
_cell.length_c   1.000
_cell.angle_alpha   90.00
_cell.angle_beta   90.00
_cell.angle_gamma   90.00
#
_symmetry.space_group_name_H-M   'P 1'
#
loop_
_entity.id
_entity.type
_entity.pdbx_description
1 polymer ?
#
loop_
_entity_poly.entity_id
_entity_poly.type
_entity_poly.pdbx_seq_one_letter_code
_entity_poly.pdbx_strand_id
1 'polypeptide(L)'
;MVPSSPRALFLLLLLLACPESRASQNCLSQQQLLTAVRQLQQLLKAQEARFAEAMRSARSRLAALQSSMGRLAPAAPPASCPPLSAPLDGRKFGSKYLVDHEVHFTCNPGFRLVGPSSVVCLPNGTWTAEQPRCREISECASQPCQHGGTCIEGVNQFRCLCPPGRTGVRCQHQGQTAAPEVGVASDSAFSRAPRCAQVERAQHCSCEAGFHLSGAAAGDGVCQDVNECELYAQEGRPRLCMHACVNTPGSYRCSCPSGYQTLADGKSCEDVDECAGTQHVCPRETTCINTGGGFQCVSPECPEGNDNVSYVKTSPFQCERNPCPMDSRACRSMPKTISFHYLSLPSNLKTPITLFRMATASAPSRSGPNSLRFGIVGGNSRGYFVMQRSDRQTGELILVQTLEGPQTLEVDVDMSEYLDRSFQANHVSKVTIFVSPYDF
;
A
#
# COMPACT_ATOMS: atom_id res chain seq x y z
N MET A 1 1.44 -7.39 63.45
CA MET A 1 2.59 -8.28 63.68
C MET A 1 2.18 -9.69 63.27
N VAL A 2 2.60 -10.10 62.09
CA VAL A 2 2.43 -11.46 61.58
C VAL A 2 3.68 -12.23 61.98
N PRO A 3 3.60 -13.38 62.68
CA PRO A 3 4.76 -14.24 62.82
C PRO A 3 4.98 -14.99 61.51
N SER A 4 6.07 -14.61 60.85
CA SER A 4 6.78 -15.33 59.81
C SER A 4 7.42 -16.60 60.37
N SER A 5 6.96 -17.79 59.97
CA SER A 5 7.81 -18.99 59.95
C SER A 5 7.09 -20.19 59.31
N PRO A 6 7.65 -20.80 58.24
CA PRO A 6 7.17 -22.09 57.71
C PRO A 6 7.41 -23.27 58.67
N ARG A 7 8.10 -23.06 59.81
CA ARG A 7 8.33 -24.11 60.81
C ARG A 7 7.09 -24.44 61.64
N ALA A 8 6.14 -23.50 61.79
CA ALA A 8 4.93 -23.75 62.57
C ALA A 8 3.93 -24.70 61.88
N LEU A 9 3.88 -24.67 60.53
CA LEU A 9 3.03 -25.57 59.75
C LEU A 9 3.58 -27.00 59.69
N PHE A 10 4.92 -27.13 59.63
CA PHE A 10 5.60 -28.44 59.60
C PHE A 10 5.53 -29.16 60.96
N LEU A 11 5.55 -28.40 62.07
CA LEU A 11 5.32 -28.94 63.42
C LEU A 11 3.89 -29.47 63.61
N LEU A 12 2.89 -28.88 62.94
CA LEU A 12 1.51 -29.36 62.99
C LEU A 12 1.30 -30.67 62.18
N LEU A 13 2.05 -30.85 61.09
CA LEU A 13 2.01 -32.05 60.25
C LEU A 13 2.81 -33.22 60.83
N LEU A 14 3.89 -32.95 61.58
CA LEU A 14 4.66 -33.99 62.27
C LEU A 14 3.91 -34.63 63.46
N LEU A 15 2.88 -33.96 64.00
CA LEU A 15 2.03 -34.51 65.05
C LEU A 15 0.97 -35.52 64.55
N LEU A 16 0.85 -35.74 63.23
CA LEU A 16 -0.15 -36.62 62.62
C LEU A 16 0.39 -37.96 62.11
N ALA A 17 1.70 -38.22 62.27
CA ALA A 17 2.30 -39.52 61.95
C ALA A 17 2.59 -40.29 63.25
N CYS A 18 1.62 -41.06 63.74
CA CYS A 18 1.85 -42.05 64.79
C CYS A 18 1.80 -43.47 64.20
N PRO A 19 2.89 -44.26 64.28
CA PRO A 19 2.84 -45.71 64.16
C PRO A 19 2.25 -46.32 65.44
N GLU A 20 1.65 -47.50 65.30
CA GLU A 20 0.98 -48.24 66.37
C GLU A 20 1.89 -48.46 67.60
N SER A 21 1.55 -47.82 68.73
CA SER A 21 1.46 -48.44 70.05
C SER A 21 1.44 -47.39 71.18
N ARG A 22 0.55 -47.63 72.15
CA ARG A 22 0.33 -46.95 73.45
C ARG A 22 -0.49 -45.65 73.44
N ALA A 23 -1.69 -45.83 73.98
CA ALA A 23 -2.71 -44.87 74.38
C ALA A 23 -2.21 -43.50 74.87
N SER A 24 -2.73 -42.45 74.25
CA SER A 24 -3.12 -41.21 74.91
C SER A 24 -4.27 -40.57 74.15
N GLN A 25 -5.20 -39.99 74.90
CA GLN A 25 -6.51 -39.50 74.46
C GLN A 25 -6.41 -38.39 73.40
N ASN A 26 -7.35 -38.41 72.44
CA ASN A 26 -7.67 -37.38 71.43
C ASN A 26 -7.02 -37.50 70.03
N CYS A 27 -7.24 -38.62 69.34
CA CYS A 27 -7.11 -38.66 67.87
C CYS A 27 -8.46 -38.31 67.22
N LEU A 28 -8.48 -37.29 66.36
CA LEU A 28 -9.67 -36.89 65.59
C LEU A 28 -10.04 -37.97 64.57
N SER A 29 -11.32 -38.35 64.51
CA SER A 29 -11.80 -39.32 63.53
C SER A 29 -11.72 -38.76 62.10
N GLN A 30 -11.62 -39.62 61.08
CA GLN A 30 -11.55 -39.21 59.68
C GLN A 30 -12.73 -38.30 59.26
N GLN A 31 -13.90 -38.48 59.86
CA GLN A 31 -15.04 -37.60 59.68
C GLN A 31 -14.80 -36.20 60.27
N GLN A 32 -14.21 -36.10 61.47
CA GLN A 32 -13.88 -34.82 62.11
C GLN A 32 -12.81 -34.04 61.33
N LEU A 33 -11.85 -34.74 60.71
CA LEU A 33 -10.85 -34.12 59.85
C LEU A 33 -11.49 -33.52 58.58
N LEU A 34 -12.42 -34.24 57.94
CA LEU A 34 -13.13 -33.77 56.75
C LEU A 34 -14.04 -32.57 57.04
N THR A 35 -14.70 -32.52 58.21
CA THR A 35 -15.46 -31.34 58.63
C THR A 35 -14.55 -30.15 58.90
N ALA A 36 -13.39 -30.35 59.55
CA ALA A 36 -12.42 -29.28 59.77
C ALA A 36 -11.87 -28.70 58.46
N VAL A 37 -11.55 -29.55 57.47
CA VAL A 37 -11.09 -29.11 56.14
C VAL A 37 -12.18 -28.31 55.41
N ARG A 38 -13.44 -28.75 55.47
CA ARG A 38 -14.56 -28.01 54.86
C ARG A 38 -14.78 -26.65 55.53
N GLN A 39 -14.67 -26.57 56.85
CA GLN A 39 -14.75 -25.30 57.58
C GLN A 39 -13.60 -24.36 57.21
N LEU A 40 -12.37 -24.88 57.09
CA LEU A 40 -11.21 -24.08 56.68
C LEU A 40 -11.37 -23.55 55.25
N GLN A 41 -11.87 -24.38 54.32
CA GLN A 41 -12.17 -23.95 52.94
C GLN A 41 -13.25 -22.88 52.89
N GLN A 42 -14.31 -22.98 53.70
CA GLN A 42 -15.33 -21.93 53.79
C GLN A 42 -14.74 -20.63 54.34
N LEU A 43 -13.84 -20.71 55.31
CA LEU A 43 -13.19 -19.53 55.90
C LEU A 43 -12.24 -18.84 54.92
N LEU A 44 -11.50 -19.61 54.11
CA LEU A 44 -10.67 -19.12 53.01
C LEU A 44 -11.50 -18.44 51.92
N LYS A 45 -12.59 -19.09 51.46
CA LYS A 45 -13.52 -18.48 50.48
C LYS A 45 -14.15 -17.18 50.99
N ALA A 46 -14.50 -17.13 52.28
CA ALA A 46 -15.02 -15.92 52.90
C ALA A 46 -13.96 -14.81 52.98
N GLN A 47 -12.69 -15.15 53.21
CA GLN A 47 -11.59 -14.18 53.16
C GLN A 47 -11.33 -13.65 51.74
N GLU A 48 -11.33 -14.52 50.72
CA GLU A 48 -11.16 -14.11 49.32
C GLU A 48 -12.27 -13.14 48.89
N ALA A 49 -13.53 -13.43 49.24
CA ALA A 49 -14.65 -12.57 48.95
C ALA A 49 -14.49 -11.18 49.60
N ARG A 50 -14.08 -11.14 50.88
CA ARG A 50 -13.82 -9.87 51.60
C ARG A 50 -12.66 -9.08 50.98
N PHE A 51 -11.60 -9.75 50.54
CA PHE A 51 -10.47 -9.10 49.88
C PHE A 51 -10.88 -8.53 48.50
N ALA A 52 -11.67 -9.27 47.73
CA ALA A 52 -12.22 -8.81 46.46
C ALA A 52 -13.12 -7.58 46.64
N GLU A 53 -13.98 -7.58 47.66
CA GLU A 53 -14.83 -6.44 48.03
C GLU A 53 -14.01 -5.22 48.44
N ALA A 54 -12.96 -5.43 49.24
CA ALA A 54 -12.04 -4.38 49.66
C ALA A 54 -11.29 -3.74 48.47
N MET A 55 -10.82 -4.56 47.52
CA MET A 55 -10.18 -4.08 46.29
C MET A 55 -11.17 -3.32 45.38
N ARG A 56 -12.42 -3.77 45.29
CA ARG A 56 -13.48 -3.07 44.56
C ARG A 56 -13.79 -1.70 45.17
N SER A 57 -13.85 -1.64 46.51
CA SER A 57 -14.01 -0.39 47.27
C SER A 57 -12.79 0.54 47.14
N ALA A 58 -11.57 -0.01 47.11
CA ALA A 58 -10.36 0.79 46.87
C ALA A 58 -10.36 1.39 45.46
N ARG A 59 -10.74 0.62 44.43
CA ARG A 59 -10.89 1.12 43.05
C ARG A 59 -11.97 2.20 42.93
N SER A 60 -13.12 2.02 43.59
CA SER A 60 -14.19 3.03 43.55
C SER A 60 -13.78 4.32 44.26
N ARG A 61 -13.06 4.24 45.38
CA ARG A 61 -12.49 5.41 46.07
C ARG A 61 -11.42 6.09 45.24
N LEU A 62 -10.56 5.34 44.56
CA LEU A 62 -9.56 5.89 43.64
C LEU A 62 -10.23 6.62 42.47
N ALA A 63 -11.28 6.03 41.87
CA ALA A 63 -12.06 6.66 40.82
C ALA A 63 -12.77 7.94 41.30
N ALA A 64 -13.30 7.94 42.53
CA ALA A 64 -13.89 9.13 43.14
C ALA A 64 -12.84 10.24 43.36
N LEU A 65 -11.64 9.89 43.84
CA LEU A 65 -10.50 10.80 44.00
C LEU A 65 -9.99 11.35 42.65
N GLN A 66 -9.93 10.51 41.62
CA GLN A 66 -9.62 10.96 40.26
C GLN A 66 -10.69 11.92 39.73
N SER A 67 -11.96 11.67 40.02
CA SER A 67 -13.08 12.54 39.62
C SER A 67 -13.05 13.89 40.34
N SER A 68 -12.61 13.92 41.61
CA SER A 68 -12.49 15.17 42.37
C SER A 68 -11.27 15.98 41.94
N MET A 69 -10.14 15.33 41.62
CA MET A 69 -8.98 15.98 40.99
C MET A 69 -9.33 16.55 39.60
N GLY A 70 -10.14 15.85 38.80
CA GLY A 70 -10.60 16.34 37.50
C GLY A 70 -11.51 17.57 37.55
N ARG A 71 -12.12 17.87 38.71
CA ARG A 71 -12.97 19.06 38.91
C ARG A 71 -12.21 20.29 39.40
N LEU A 72 -10.95 20.14 39.82
CA LEU A 72 -10.11 21.23 40.35
C LEU A 72 -9.18 21.85 39.30
N ALA A 73 -9.10 21.30 38.09
CA ALA A 73 -8.38 21.91 36.99
C ALA A 73 -9.36 22.73 36.12
N PRO A 74 -9.20 24.06 35.99
CA PRO A 74 -9.78 24.74 34.84
C PRO A 74 -9.16 24.09 33.61
N ALA A 75 -10.00 23.51 32.75
CA ALA A 75 -9.57 22.96 31.48
C ALA A 75 -8.91 24.08 30.69
N ALA A 76 -7.57 24.12 30.69
CA ALA A 76 -6.83 24.93 29.76
C ALA A 76 -7.36 24.58 28.35
N PRO A 77 -7.60 25.57 27.48
CA PRO A 77 -7.99 25.27 26.11
C PRO A 77 -6.98 24.28 25.53
N PRO A 78 -7.44 23.24 24.79
CA PRO A 78 -6.53 22.25 24.24
C PRO A 78 -5.46 22.98 23.44
N ALA A 79 -4.19 22.74 23.78
CA ALA A 79 -3.07 23.36 23.07
C ALA A 79 -3.23 23.11 21.57
N SER A 80 -3.33 24.19 20.80
CA SER A 80 -3.49 24.14 19.35
C SER A 80 -2.30 24.81 18.71
N CYS A 81 -1.72 24.17 17.70
CA CYS A 81 -0.59 24.71 16.97
C CYS A 81 -1.04 25.76 15.94
N PRO A 82 -0.13 26.68 15.56
CA PRO A 82 -0.42 27.67 14.52
C PRO A 82 -0.86 27.02 13.20
N PRO A 83 -1.83 27.61 12.48
CA PRO A 83 -2.27 27.07 11.20
C PRO A 83 -1.15 27.13 10.16
N LEU A 84 -0.99 26.05 9.41
CA LEU A 84 0.02 25.92 8.36
C LEU A 84 -0.59 26.15 6.97
N SER A 85 0.09 26.91 6.12
CA SER A 85 -0.23 27.08 4.68
C SER A 85 0.43 26.00 3.83
N ALA A 86 -0.01 25.82 2.58
CA ALA A 86 0.75 25.00 1.63
C ALA A 86 2.04 25.73 1.22
N PRO A 87 3.16 25.00 1.01
CA PRO A 87 4.35 25.58 0.43
C PRO A 87 4.08 26.08 -0.99
N LEU A 88 4.84 27.08 -1.44
CA LEU A 88 4.81 27.53 -2.83
C LEU A 88 5.12 26.33 -3.74
N ASP A 89 4.36 26.17 -4.82
CA ASP A 89 4.43 25.02 -5.73
C ASP A 89 4.23 23.66 -5.04
N GLY A 90 3.39 23.63 -4.02
CA GLY A 90 3.02 22.41 -3.32
C GLY A 90 1.62 22.40 -2.75
N ARG A 91 1.31 21.29 -2.07
CA ARG A 91 0.00 21.01 -1.47
C ARG A 91 0.18 20.63 -0.01
N LYS A 92 -0.84 20.91 0.79
CA LYS A 92 -0.92 20.55 2.20
C LYS A 92 -2.12 19.65 2.45
N PHE A 93 -1.89 18.58 3.20
CA PHE A 93 -2.91 17.64 3.64
C PHE A 93 -3.03 17.70 5.16
N GLY A 94 -4.26 17.88 5.66
CA GLY A 94 -4.55 18.04 7.07
C GLY A 94 -5.09 19.44 7.41
N SER A 95 -6.27 19.46 8.03
CA SER A 95 -7.00 20.67 8.42
C SER A 95 -7.09 20.88 9.93
N LYS A 96 -6.62 19.92 10.73
CA LYS A 96 -6.69 19.95 12.19
C LYS A 96 -5.31 20.29 12.77
N TYR A 97 -5.30 21.14 13.80
CA TYR A 97 -4.06 21.65 14.43
C TYR A 97 -4.05 21.41 15.95
N LEU A 98 -4.74 20.36 16.41
CA LEU A 98 -4.73 19.97 17.83
C LEU A 98 -3.52 19.07 18.12
N VAL A 99 -3.11 18.97 19.38
CA VAL A 99 -2.05 18.06 19.84
C VAL A 99 -2.18 16.66 19.20
N ASP A 100 -1.05 16.12 18.76
CA ASP A 100 -0.89 14.83 18.09
C ASP A 100 -1.45 14.74 16.66
N HIS A 101 -2.13 15.76 16.13
CA HIS A 101 -2.43 15.82 14.70
C HIS A 101 -1.18 16.04 13.86
N GLU A 102 -1.18 15.38 12.71
CA GLU A 102 -0.11 15.41 11.72
C GLU A 102 -0.59 16.07 10.43
N VAL A 103 0.27 16.89 9.84
CA VAL A 103 0.03 17.61 8.59
C VAL A 103 1.10 17.20 7.61
N HIS A 104 0.70 16.78 6.42
CA HIS A 104 1.61 16.31 5.37
C HIS A 104 1.74 17.35 4.25
N PHE A 105 2.91 17.38 3.63
CA PHE A 105 3.22 18.30 2.54
C PHE A 105 3.72 17.52 1.32
N THR A 106 3.29 17.97 0.14
CA THR A 106 3.84 17.49 -1.13
C THR A 106 4.14 18.66 -2.03
N CYS A 107 4.98 18.43 -3.03
CA CYS A 107 5.20 19.40 -4.09
C CYS A 107 4.35 19.05 -5.31
N ASN A 108 4.10 20.05 -6.15
CA ASN A 108 3.52 19.85 -7.47
C ASN A 108 4.51 19.09 -8.37
N PRO A 109 4.03 18.47 -9.47
CA PRO A 109 4.90 17.82 -10.46
C PRO A 109 6.04 18.75 -10.91
N GLY A 110 7.26 18.21 -11.00
CA GLY A 110 8.47 18.98 -11.37
C GLY A 110 9.19 19.64 -10.19
N PHE A 111 8.70 19.46 -8.96
CA PHE A 111 9.33 19.99 -7.76
C PHE A 111 9.60 18.87 -6.76
N ARG A 112 10.75 18.94 -6.07
CA ARG A 112 11.13 18.04 -4.97
C ARG A 112 10.96 18.74 -3.64
N LEU A 113 10.52 17.96 -2.65
CA LEU A 113 10.36 18.45 -1.28
C LEU A 113 11.73 18.57 -0.60
N VAL A 114 12.00 19.73 -0.01
CA VAL A 114 13.19 20.02 0.80
C VAL A 114 12.74 20.33 2.22
N GLY A 115 12.96 19.37 3.12
CA GLY A 115 12.50 19.42 4.51
C GLY A 115 11.71 18.16 4.88
N PRO A 116 11.04 18.15 6.05
CA PRO A 116 10.23 17.02 6.49
C PRO A 116 8.95 16.88 5.64
N SER A 117 8.55 15.65 5.31
CA SER A 117 7.31 15.35 4.59
C SER A 117 6.05 15.49 5.44
N SER A 118 6.21 15.52 6.76
CA SER A 118 5.13 15.73 7.72
C SER A 118 5.59 16.42 8.99
N VAL A 119 4.66 17.09 9.67
CA VAL A 119 4.89 17.75 10.95
C VAL A 119 3.75 17.43 11.92
N VAL A 120 4.08 17.23 13.18
CA VAL A 120 3.14 16.85 14.25
C VAL A 120 2.99 17.99 15.25
N CYS A 121 1.76 18.25 15.70
CA CYS A 121 1.50 19.26 16.73
C CYS A 121 1.84 18.73 18.13
N LEU A 122 2.73 19.41 18.85
CA LEU A 122 3.19 19.02 20.18
C LEU A 122 2.30 19.60 21.31
N PRO A 123 2.33 19.01 22.53
CA PRO A 123 1.55 19.51 23.67
C PRO A 123 1.90 20.94 24.11
N ASN A 124 3.08 21.44 23.74
CA ASN A 124 3.53 22.81 24.01
C ASN A 124 2.97 23.84 22.99
N GLY A 125 2.17 23.40 22.01
CA GLY A 125 1.61 24.25 20.96
C GLY A 125 2.56 24.55 19.79
N THR A 126 3.70 23.85 19.68
CA THR A 126 4.64 24.02 18.55
C THR A 126 4.62 22.80 17.61
N TRP A 127 5.06 22.99 16.37
CA TRP A 127 5.27 21.90 15.42
C TRP A 127 6.60 21.17 15.70
N THR A 128 6.69 19.88 15.37
CA THR A 128 7.91 19.06 15.53
C THR A 128 9.09 19.54 14.70
N ALA A 129 8.82 20.17 13.56
CA ALA A 129 9.84 20.67 12.64
C ALA A 129 9.32 21.88 11.86
N GLU A 130 10.24 22.60 11.21
CA GLU A 130 9.91 23.71 10.33
C GLU A 130 9.22 23.25 9.05
N GLN A 131 8.42 24.13 8.46
CA GLN A 131 7.68 23.87 7.23
C GLN A 131 8.64 23.61 6.05
N PRO A 132 8.44 22.54 5.26
CA PRO A 132 9.28 22.25 4.10
C PRO A 132 9.02 23.23 2.94
N ARG A 133 9.97 23.30 2.01
CA ARG A 133 9.86 24.10 0.77
C ARG A 133 10.01 23.21 -0.46
N CYS A 134 9.36 23.60 -1.55
CA CYS A 134 9.50 22.93 -2.85
C CYS A 134 10.61 23.58 -3.66
N ARG A 135 11.48 22.76 -4.25
CA ARG A 135 12.53 23.20 -5.16
C ARG A 135 12.35 22.49 -6.50
N GLU A 136 12.49 23.21 -7.59
CA GLU A 136 12.44 22.64 -8.94
C GLU A 136 13.43 21.48 -9.08
N ILE A 137 12.97 20.42 -9.75
CA ILE A 137 13.81 19.29 -10.16
C ILE A 137 14.41 19.69 -11.50
N SER A 138 15.74 19.57 -11.63
CA SER A 138 16.41 19.66 -12.93
C SER A 138 16.69 18.23 -13.39
N GLU A 139 15.87 17.74 -14.30
CA GLU A 139 15.97 16.41 -14.87
C GLU A 139 17.20 16.30 -15.78
N CYS A 140 17.61 17.40 -16.43
CA CYS A 140 18.81 17.41 -17.29
C CYS A 140 20.15 17.48 -16.52
N ALA A 141 20.18 17.78 -15.21
CA ALA A 141 21.41 17.76 -14.41
C ALA A 141 22.14 16.40 -14.44
N SER A 142 21.38 15.31 -14.67
CA SER A 142 21.91 13.95 -14.77
C SER A 142 22.44 13.55 -16.15
N GLN A 143 22.38 14.46 -17.14
CA GLN A 143 22.71 14.20 -18.55
C GLN A 143 22.07 12.90 -19.10
N PRO A 144 20.73 12.78 -19.07
CA PRO A 144 20.04 11.52 -19.36
C PRO A 144 20.01 11.13 -20.85
N CYS A 145 20.29 12.07 -21.76
CA CYS A 145 20.31 11.83 -23.20
C CYS A 145 21.60 11.14 -23.63
N GLN A 146 21.48 10.01 -24.32
CA GLN A 146 22.61 9.23 -24.80
C GLN A 146 23.03 9.67 -26.20
N HIS A 147 24.26 9.27 -26.59
CA HIS A 147 24.74 9.38 -27.98
C HIS A 147 24.65 10.78 -28.60
N GLY A 148 24.97 11.82 -27.82
CA GLY A 148 24.99 13.20 -28.30
C GLY A 148 23.62 13.85 -28.45
N GLY A 149 22.56 13.27 -27.87
CA GLY A 149 21.26 13.92 -27.75
C GLY A 149 21.32 15.15 -26.85
N THR A 150 20.61 16.22 -27.23
CA THR A 150 20.52 17.45 -26.42
C THR A 150 19.33 17.35 -25.46
N CYS A 151 19.59 17.49 -24.15
CA CYS A 151 18.55 17.48 -23.14
C CYS A 151 17.90 18.86 -23.04
N ILE A 152 16.56 18.90 -23.14
CA ILE A 152 15.78 20.09 -22.82
C ILE A 152 14.97 19.84 -21.56
N GLU A 153 15.06 20.80 -20.63
CA GLU A 153 14.29 20.77 -19.37
C GLU A 153 12.80 20.92 -19.67
N GLY A 154 11.98 20.25 -18.87
CA GLY A 154 10.53 20.32 -18.90
C GLY A 154 9.96 20.08 -17.51
N VAL A 155 8.70 20.45 -17.30
CA VAL A 155 8.06 20.30 -15.99
C VAL A 155 7.80 18.80 -15.73
N ASN A 156 8.57 18.18 -14.82
CA ASN A 156 8.47 16.76 -14.45
C ASN A 156 8.86 15.76 -15.57
N GLN A 157 9.51 16.23 -16.64
CA GLN A 157 9.95 15.40 -17.76
C GLN A 157 11.11 16.09 -18.49
N PHE A 158 12.07 15.30 -18.97
CA PHE A 158 13.08 15.79 -19.91
C PHE A 158 12.76 15.26 -21.32
N ARG A 159 13.04 16.07 -22.33
CA ARG A 159 13.00 15.61 -23.73
C ARG A 159 14.41 15.60 -24.28
N CYS A 160 14.78 14.51 -24.95
CA CYS A 160 16.01 14.45 -25.71
C CYS A 160 15.74 14.81 -27.16
N LEU A 161 16.40 15.84 -27.66
CA LEU A 161 16.50 16.10 -29.08
C LEU A 161 17.58 15.19 -29.66
N CYS A 162 17.14 14.16 -30.38
CA CYS A 162 18.04 13.17 -30.94
C CYS A 162 18.67 13.64 -32.25
N PRO A 163 19.98 13.38 -32.46
CA PRO A 163 20.61 13.62 -33.74
C PRO A 163 19.98 12.75 -34.85
N PRO A 164 20.08 13.16 -36.13
CA PRO A 164 19.47 12.45 -37.24
C PRO A 164 19.91 10.97 -37.30
N GLY A 165 18.97 10.07 -37.55
CA GLY A 165 19.20 8.62 -37.54
C GLY A 165 19.19 7.97 -36.14
N ARG A 166 18.71 8.68 -35.11
CA ARG A 166 18.48 8.15 -33.75
C ARG A 166 17.05 8.41 -33.29
N THR A 167 16.46 7.46 -32.58
CA THR A 167 15.11 7.54 -32.05
C THR A 167 15.04 7.02 -30.61
N GLY A 168 13.91 7.24 -29.94
CA GLY A 168 13.69 6.86 -28.54
C GLY A 168 13.84 8.02 -27.55
N VAL A 169 13.29 7.83 -26.35
CA VAL A 169 13.19 8.86 -25.28
C VAL A 169 14.54 9.38 -24.78
N ARG A 170 15.61 8.58 -24.90
CA ARG A 170 16.99 8.95 -24.55
C ARG A 170 17.94 8.86 -25.75
N CYS A 171 17.43 8.81 -26.98
CA CYS A 171 18.22 8.59 -28.20
C CYS A 171 19.00 7.26 -28.21
N GLN A 172 18.39 6.24 -27.60
CA GLN A 172 19.01 4.92 -27.44
C GLN A 172 18.91 4.05 -28.70
N HIS A 173 17.93 4.28 -29.58
CA HIS A 173 17.71 3.45 -30.76
C HIS A 173 18.32 4.10 -32.01
N GLN A 174 18.81 3.29 -32.95
CA GLN A 174 19.12 3.75 -34.30
C GLN A 174 17.82 3.83 -35.09
N GLY A 175 17.53 5.00 -35.64
CA GLY A 175 16.36 5.22 -36.48
C GLY A 175 16.57 4.57 -37.83
N GLN A 176 15.93 3.41 -38.05
CA GLN A 176 15.73 2.89 -39.39
C GLN A 176 14.65 3.73 -40.05
N THR A 177 15.04 4.68 -40.90
CA THR A 177 14.15 5.25 -41.92
C THR A 177 13.91 4.18 -42.98
N ALA A 178 12.99 3.26 -42.70
CA ALA A 178 12.20 2.71 -43.78
C ALA A 178 11.18 3.80 -44.13
N ALA A 179 11.23 4.28 -45.37
CA ALA A 179 10.13 5.07 -45.93
C ALA A 179 8.83 4.26 -45.73
N PRO A 180 7.69 4.91 -45.45
CA PRO A 180 6.42 4.21 -45.56
C PRO A 180 6.35 3.70 -47.00
N GLU A 181 6.29 2.38 -47.16
CA GLU A 181 6.00 1.79 -48.45
C GLU A 181 4.67 2.40 -48.91
N VAL A 182 4.76 3.14 -50.00
CA VAL A 182 3.65 3.77 -50.70
C VAL A 182 2.53 2.73 -50.80
N GLY A 183 1.37 3.08 -50.24
CA GLY A 183 0.20 2.22 -50.21
C GLY A 183 -0.06 1.62 -51.58
N VAL A 184 -0.13 0.29 -51.61
CA VAL A 184 -0.64 -0.45 -52.75
C VAL A 184 -2.11 -0.11 -52.87
N ALA A 185 -2.42 0.96 -53.58
CA ALA A 185 -3.75 1.20 -54.08
C ALA A 185 -4.07 0.05 -55.05
N SER A 186 -5.13 -0.69 -54.72
CA SER A 186 -5.62 -1.92 -55.37
C SER A 186 -5.05 -3.25 -54.86
N ASP A 187 -5.04 -3.44 -53.54
CA ASP A 187 -5.17 -4.81 -53.02
C ASP A 187 -6.64 -5.25 -53.18
N SER A 188 -6.88 -6.28 -54.00
CA SER A 188 -8.21 -6.83 -54.31
C SER A 188 -9.02 -7.24 -53.07
N ALA A 189 -8.36 -7.42 -51.92
CA ALA A 189 -9.01 -7.72 -50.66
C ALA A 189 -9.90 -6.57 -50.13
N PHE A 190 -9.51 -5.31 -50.36
CA PHE A 190 -10.19 -4.11 -49.82
C PHE A 190 -11.08 -3.39 -50.84
N SER A 191 -11.19 -3.91 -52.06
CA SER A 191 -12.04 -3.36 -53.13
C SER A 191 -12.70 -4.50 -53.89
N ARG A 192 -14.04 -4.51 -53.93
CA ARG A 192 -14.83 -5.55 -54.60
C ARG A 192 -15.95 -4.98 -55.46
N ALA A 193 -16.46 -5.77 -56.40
CA ALA A 193 -17.59 -5.36 -57.24
C ALA A 193 -18.92 -5.39 -56.46
N PRO A 194 -19.83 -4.42 -56.66
CA PRO A 194 -21.14 -4.40 -56.03
C PRO A 194 -22.07 -5.47 -56.61
N ARG A 195 -23.01 -5.93 -55.78
CA ARG A 195 -24.10 -6.81 -56.22
C ARG A 195 -25.23 -5.95 -56.77
N CYS A 196 -25.48 -6.02 -58.07
CA CYS A 196 -26.51 -5.23 -58.73
C CYS A 196 -27.69 -6.09 -59.19
N ALA A 197 -28.90 -5.63 -58.93
CA ALA A 197 -30.15 -6.20 -59.43
C ALA A 197 -30.94 -5.16 -60.22
N GLN A 198 -31.68 -5.61 -61.24
CA GLN A 198 -32.58 -4.75 -62.01
C GLN A 198 -33.95 -4.73 -61.34
N VAL A 199 -34.38 -3.57 -60.85
CA VAL A 199 -35.68 -3.36 -60.21
C VAL A 199 -36.39 -2.23 -60.95
N GLU A 200 -37.55 -2.49 -61.53
CA GLU A 200 -38.41 -1.49 -62.18
C GLU A 200 -37.72 -0.56 -63.21
N ARG A 201 -36.83 -1.11 -64.05
CA ARG A 201 -36.01 -0.38 -65.07
C ARG A 201 -34.87 0.47 -64.49
N ALA A 202 -34.59 0.40 -63.20
CA ALA A 202 -33.42 1.00 -62.56
C ALA A 202 -32.43 -0.09 -62.08
N GLN A 203 -31.13 0.18 -62.23
CA GLN A 203 -30.07 -0.67 -61.70
C GLN A 203 -29.82 -0.30 -60.22
N HIS A 204 -30.16 -1.21 -59.30
CA HIS A 204 -29.89 -1.03 -57.88
C HIS A 204 -28.68 -1.88 -57.48
N CYS A 205 -27.60 -1.23 -57.04
CA CYS A 205 -26.36 -1.87 -56.63
C CYS A 205 -26.16 -1.70 -55.11
N SER A 206 -25.83 -2.79 -54.42
CA SER A 206 -25.50 -2.79 -53.00
C SER A 206 -24.16 -3.46 -52.72
N CYS A 207 -23.51 -3.02 -51.65
CA CYS A 207 -22.27 -3.60 -51.15
C CYS A 207 -22.55 -4.57 -50.00
N GLU A 208 -21.62 -5.50 -49.78
CA GLU A 208 -21.63 -6.34 -48.59
C GLU A 208 -21.38 -5.50 -47.33
N ALA A 209 -21.79 -6.01 -46.16
CA ALA A 209 -21.58 -5.31 -44.90
C ALA A 209 -20.09 -5.01 -44.68
N GLY A 210 -19.79 -3.82 -44.14
CA GLY A 210 -18.41 -3.34 -43.99
C GLY A 210 -17.82 -2.68 -45.24
N PHE A 211 -18.57 -2.58 -46.35
CA PHE A 211 -18.14 -1.88 -47.57
C PHE A 211 -19.11 -0.74 -47.92
N HIS A 212 -18.57 0.34 -48.45
CA HIS A 212 -19.35 1.47 -48.98
C HIS A 212 -19.19 1.57 -50.50
N LEU A 213 -20.26 1.99 -51.18
CA LEU A 213 -20.25 2.14 -52.63
C LEU A 213 -19.56 3.46 -52.98
N SER A 214 -18.42 3.37 -53.65
CA SER A 214 -17.69 4.50 -54.21
C SER A 214 -17.84 4.48 -55.73
N GLY A 215 -18.46 5.50 -56.32
CA GLY A 215 -18.77 5.58 -57.76
C GLY A 215 -20.28 5.63 -58.06
N ALA A 216 -20.64 6.11 -59.26
CA ALA A 216 -22.02 6.34 -59.66
C ALA A 216 -22.76 5.02 -60.01
N ALA A 217 -24.05 4.97 -59.68
CA ALA A 217 -24.97 3.83 -59.82
C ALA A 217 -25.23 3.31 -61.27
N ALA A 218 -24.39 3.67 -62.24
CA ALA A 218 -24.53 3.37 -63.66
C ALA A 218 -23.26 2.74 -64.26
N GLY A 219 -22.70 1.73 -63.58
CA GLY A 219 -21.83 0.73 -64.21
C GLY A 219 -20.38 0.63 -63.72
N ASP A 220 -19.87 1.59 -62.95
CA ASP A 220 -18.47 1.61 -62.47
C ASP A 220 -18.37 1.76 -60.93
N GLY A 221 -19.43 1.38 -60.22
CA GLY A 221 -19.42 1.42 -58.75
C GLY A 221 -18.44 0.38 -58.20
N VAL A 222 -17.56 0.80 -57.30
CA VAL A 222 -16.63 -0.07 -56.57
C VAL A 222 -17.02 -0.06 -55.10
N CYS A 223 -17.19 -1.25 -54.52
CA CYS A 223 -17.35 -1.38 -53.08
C CYS A 223 -15.98 -1.29 -52.43
N GLN A 224 -15.74 -0.20 -51.70
CA GLN A 224 -14.51 0.02 -50.97
C GLN A 224 -14.74 -0.30 -49.49
N ASP A 225 -13.76 -0.98 -48.91
CA ASP A 225 -13.77 -1.33 -47.50
C ASP A 225 -13.94 -0.08 -46.62
N VAL A 226 -14.74 -0.20 -45.57
CA VAL A 226 -14.93 0.85 -44.58
C VAL A 226 -13.91 0.62 -43.49
N ASN A 227 -12.83 1.40 -43.50
CA ASN A 227 -11.81 1.30 -42.46
C ASN A 227 -12.35 1.81 -41.10
N GLU A 228 -12.86 0.91 -40.25
CA GLU A 228 -13.43 1.31 -38.97
C GLU A 228 -12.36 1.86 -38.02
N CYS A 229 -11.10 1.43 -38.16
CA CYS A 229 -10.00 1.95 -37.36
C CYS A 229 -9.78 3.45 -37.60
N GLU A 230 -9.83 3.91 -38.85
CA GLU A 230 -9.75 5.34 -39.17
C GLU A 230 -11.01 6.10 -38.75
N LEU A 231 -12.19 5.50 -38.93
CA LEU A 231 -13.45 6.13 -38.55
C LEU A 231 -13.55 6.40 -37.05
N TYR A 232 -13.05 5.48 -36.21
CA TYR A 232 -13.08 5.62 -34.76
C TYR A 232 -11.79 6.19 -34.16
N ALA A 233 -10.76 6.47 -34.97
CA ALA A 233 -9.57 7.21 -34.54
C ALA A 233 -9.80 8.72 -34.43
N GLN A 234 -10.92 9.25 -34.92
CA GLN A 234 -11.23 10.68 -34.88
C GLN A 234 -11.67 11.15 -33.48
N GLU A 235 -11.28 12.39 -33.13
CA GLU A 235 -11.63 13.02 -31.86
C GLU A 235 -13.16 13.10 -31.65
N GLY A 236 -13.62 12.76 -30.45
CA GLY A 236 -15.04 12.80 -30.08
C GLY A 236 -15.83 11.51 -30.33
N ARG A 237 -15.20 10.46 -30.87
CA ARG A 237 -15.79 9.12 -30.98
C ARG A 237 -15.34 8.20 -29.85
N PRO A 238 -16.18 7.24 -29.42
CA PRO A 238 -15.79 6.27 -28.40
C PRO A 238 -14.65 5.40 -28.90
N ARG A 239 -13.68 5.11 -28.02
CA ARG A 239 -12.53 4.26 -28.31
C ARG A 239 -13.02 2.87 -28.77
N LEU A 240 -12.67 2.48 -30.00
CA LEU A 240 -13.15 1.23 -30.61
C LEU A 240 -12.49 -0.02 -30.01
N CYS A 241 -11.16 0.03 -29.85
CA CYS A 241 -10.33 -1.03 -29.29
C CYS A 241 -9.59 -0.50 -28.07
N MET A 242 -9.47 -1.31 -27.02
CA MET A 242 -8.74 -0.93 -25.81
C MET A 242 -7.26 -0.65 -26.09
N HIS A 243 -6.64 -1.31 -27.08
CA HIS A 243 -5.28 -0.98 -27.51
C HIS A 243 -5.18 -0.67 -29.01
N ALA A 244 -4.88 -1.67 -29.84
CA ALA A 244 -4.68 -1.48 -31.27
C ALA A 244 -5.87 -1.99 -32.08
N CYS A 245 -6.22 -1.26 -33.14
CA CYS A 245 -7.23 -1.66 -34.12
C CYS A 245 -6.54 -2.10 -35.40
N VAL A 246 -6.92 -3.26 -35.91
CA VAL A 246 -6.42 -3.80 -37.18
C VAL A 246 -7.59 -3.91 -38.15
N ASN A 247 -7.53 -3.13 -39.23
CA ASN A 247 -8.54 -3.17 -40.28
C ASN A 247 -8.44 -4.50 -41.05
N THR A 248 -9.58 -5.08 -41.38
CA THR A 248 -9.68 -6.31 -42.17
C THR A 248 -10.72 -6.13 -43.27
N PRO A 249 -10.68 -6.88 -44.38
CA PRO A 249 -11.71 -6.76 -45.40
C PRO A 249 -13.14 -7.02 -44.84
N GLY A 250 -13.97 -5.98 -44.80
CA GLY A 250 -15.36 -5.98 -44.35
C GLY A 250 -15.56 -5.96 -42.84
N SER A 251 -14.50 -5.76 -42.05
CA SER A 251 -14.56 -5.75 -40.58
C SER A 251 -13.28 -5.17 -40.00
N TYR A 252 -13.20 -5.07 -38.69
CA TYR A 252 -11.95 -4.88 -37.96
C TYR A 252 -11.77 -5.97 -36.91
N ARG A 253 -10.56 -6.07 -36.36
CA ARG A 253 -10.31 -6.78 -35.10
C ARG A 253 -9.45 -5.94 -34.18
N CYS A 254 -9.65 -6.08 -32.87
CA CYS A 254 -8.76 -5.48 -31.89
C CYS A 254 -7.63 -6.42 -31.54
N SER A 255 -6.44 -5.87 -31.31
CA SER A 255 -5.26 -6.59 -30.87
C SER A 255 -4.68 -5.97 -29.61
N CYS A 256 -4.31 -6.83 -28.67
CA CYS A 256 -3.70 -6.45 -27.40
C CYS A 256 -2.17 -6.50 -27.50
N PRO A 257 -1.45 -5.71 -26.67
CA PRO A 257 0.00 -5.78 -26.62
C PRO A 257 0.48 -7.11 -26.03
N SER A 258 1.79 -7.38 -26.16
CA SER A 258 2.41 -8.56 -25.56
C SER A 258 2.14 -8.63 -24.05
N GLY A 259 1.85 -9.83 -23.54
CA GLY A 259 1.46 -10.05 -22.14
C GLY A 259 -0.03 -9.83 -21.86
N TYR A 260 -0.83 -9.46 -22.88
CA TYR A 260 -2.27 -9.26 -22.75
C TYR A 260 -3.05 -10.11 -23.76
N GLN A 261 -4.25 -10.53 -23.37
CA GLN A 261 -5.18 -11.29 -24.20
C GLN A 261 -6.48 -10.53 -24.44
N THR A 262 -7.10 -10.74 -25.60
CA THR A 262 -8.39 -10.11 -25.92
C THR A 262 -9.53 -10.80 -25.16
N LEU A 263 -10.38 -10.03 -24.48
CA LEU A 263 -11.57 -10.55 -23.80
C LEU A 263 -12.63 -11.06 -24.80
N ALA A 264 -13.65 -11.73 -24.27
CA ALA A 264 -14.80 -12.23 -25.04
C ALA A 264 -15.58 -11.15 -25.82
N ASP A 265 -15.43 -9.87 -25.45
CA ASP A 265 -16.01 -8.74 -26.19
C ASP A 265 -15.25 -8.41 -27.49
N GLY A 266 -14.09 -9.03 -27.71
CA GLY A 266 -13.23 -8.82 -28.88
C GLY A 266 -12.57 -7.44 -28.92
N LYS A 267 -12.67 -6.64 -27.85
CA LYS A 267 -12.27 -5.22 -27.83
C LYS A 267 -11.38 -4.85 -26.64
N SER A 268 -11.62 -5.48 -25.50
CA SER A 268 -10.91 -5.21 -24.27
C SER A 268 -9.71 -6.14 -24.13
N CYS A 269 -8.70 -5.66 -23.40
CA CYS A 269 -7.47 -6.40 -23.12
C CYS A 269 -7.40 -6.75 -21.63
N GLU A 270 -7.06 -8.00 -21.35
CA GLU A 270 -6.82 -8.50 -20.00
C GLU A 270 -5.36 -8.91 -19.89
N ASP A 271 -4.75 -8.58 -18.76
CA ASP A 271 -3.42 -9.02 -18.42
C ASP A 271 -3.36 -10.55 -18.29
N VAL A 272 -2.33 -11.18 -18.85
CA VAL A 272 -2.13 -12.62 -18.73
C VAL A 272 -1.35 -12.89 -17.44
N ASP A 273 -2.01 -13.46 -16.44
CA ASP A 273 -1.34 -13.81 -15.18
C ASP A 273 -0.41 -15.02 -15.37
N GLU A 274 0.88 -14.76 -15.60
CA GLU A 274 1.87 -15.83 -15.77
C GLU A 274 2.18 -16.57 -14.48
N CYS A 275 1.87 -15.97 -13.31
CA CYS A 275 2.07 -16.55 -11.99
C CYS A 275 0.95 -17.52 -11.58
N ALA A 276 -0.26 -17.38 -12.14
CA ALA A 276 -1.35 -18.33 -11.92
C ALA A 276 -1.12 -19.66 -12.66
N GLY A 277 -0.35 -19.64 -13.75
CA GLY A 277 0.04 -20.82 -14.52
C GLY A 277 1.43 -21.35 -14.17
N THR A 278 1.89 -22.36 -14.91
CA THR A 278 3.29 -22.85 -14.85
C THR A 278 4.18 -22.20 -15.91
N GLN A 279 3.75 -21.07 -16.48
CA GLN A 279 4.44 -20.39 -17.58
C GLN A 279 5.53 -19.43 -17.08
N HIS A 280 5.52 -19.06 -15.80
CA HIS A 280 6.57 -18.22 -15.22
C HIS A 280 7.90 -18.98 -15.12
N VAL A 281 8.97 -18.37 -15.64
CA VAL A 281 10.34 -18.89 -15.53
C VAL A 281 11.05 -18.17 -14.37
N CYS A 282 10.71 -18.55 -13.15
CA CYS A 282 11.35 -17.99 -11.95
C CYS A 282 12.44 -18.92 -11.40
N PRO A 283 13.60 -18.38 -10.95
CA PRO A 283 14.62 -19.16 -10.26
C PRO A 283 14.05 -19.87 -9.01
N ARG A 284 14.71 -20.94 -8.58
CA ARG A 284 14.37 -21.63 -7.32
C ARG A 284 14.43 -20.64 -6.15
N GLU A 285 13.51 -20.79 -5.20
CA GLU A 285 13.40 -19.98 -3.97
C GLU A 285 12.95 -18.51 -4.18
N THR A 286 12.54 -18.13 -5.40
CA THR A 286 11.91 -16.83 -5.67
C THR A 286 10.38 -16.96 -5.75
N THR A 287 9.68 -15.87 -5.45
CA THR A 287 8.21 -15.80 -5.56
C THR A 287 7.84 -14.98 -6.80
N CYS A 288 6.86 -15.47 -7.58
CA CYS A 288 6.35 -14.78 -8.76
C CYS A 288 5.35 -13.68 -8.34
N ILE A 289 5.51 -12.49 -8.90
CA ILE A 289 4.59 -11.35 -8.77
C ILE A 289 4.09 -10.99 -10.16
N ASN A 290 2.78 -11.07 -10.36
CA ASN A 290 2.17 -10.67 -11.63
C ASN A 290 2.18 -9.15 -11.80
N THR A 291 2.52 -8.66 -12.99
CA THR A 291 2.62 -7.24 -13.33
C THR A 291 1.92 -6.94 -14.66
N GLY A 292 1.52 -5.70 -14.92
CA GLY A 292 0.86 -5.39 -16.19
C GLY A 292 1.80 -5.65 -17.40
N GLY A 293 1.49 -6.68 -18.18
CA GLY A 293 2.21 -7.12 -19.37
C GLY A 293 3.34 -8.13 -19.10
N GLY A 294 3.43 -8.71 -17.91
CA GLY A 294 4.44 -9.71 -17.57
C GLY A 294 4.53 -10.03 -16.08
N PHE A 295 5.61 -10.66 -15.64
CA PHE A 295 5.81 -11.00 -14.23
C PHE A 295 7.20 -10.62 -13.73
N GLN A 296 7.34 -10.52 -12.40
CA GLN A 296 8.61 -10.30 -11.73
C GLN A 296 8.87 -11.37 -10.67
N CYS A 297 10.06 -11.95 -10.68
CA CYS A 297 10.48 -12.91 -9.66
C CYS A 297 11.23 -12.17 -8.55
N VAL A 298 10.70 -12.24 -7.33
CA VAL A 298 11.25 -11.52 -6.18
C VAL A 298 11.68 -12.49 -5.08
N SER A 299 12.81 -12.20 -4.43
CA SER A 299 13.17 -12.79 -3.14
C SER A 299 13.63 -11.66 -2.23
N PRO A 300 12.71 -11.02 -1.48
CA PRO A 300 13.12 -10.01 -0.55
C PRO A 300 13.92 -10.64 0.59
N GLU A 301 15.04 -10.01 0.90
CA GLU A 301 15.91 -10.42 2.00
C GLU A 301 15.74 -9.53 3.22
N CYS A 302 15.89 -10.12 4.40
CA CYS A 302 15.87 -9.36 5.63
C CYS A 302 17.13 -8.48 5.73
N PRO A 303 17.04 -7.28 6.33
CA PRO A 303 18.20 -6.42 6.48
C PRO A 303 19.34 -7.13 7.20
N GLU A 304 20.56 -6.96 6.69
CA GLU A 304 21.76 -7.48 7.33
C GLU A 304 21.89 -6.88 8.73
N GLY A 305 22.10 -7.75 9.72
CA GLY A 305 22.20 -7.34 11.11
C GLY A 305 23.51 -6.61 11.37
N ASN A 306 23.42 -5.40 11.93
CA ASN A 306 24.59 -4.67 12.44
C ASN A 306 24.36 -4.30 13.91
N ASP A 307 25.42 -4.35 14.74
CA ASP A 307 25.44 -3.86 16.12
C ASP A 307 24.25 -4.30 17.02
N ASN A 308 24.18 -5.61 17.32
CA ASN A 308 23.18 -6.25 18.20
C ASN A 308 21.73 -6.29 17.68
N VAL A 309 21.49 -5.92 16.43
CA VAL A 309 20.19 -6.05 15.78
C VAL A 309 20.30 -7.14 14.72
N SER A 310 19.42 -8.13 14.77
CA SER A 310 19.31 -9.15 13.74
C SER A 310 17.84 -9.41 13.41
N TYR A 311 17.59 -9.81 12.16
CA TYR A 311 16.27 -10.12 11.65
C TYR A 311 16.22 -11.59 11.22
N VAL A 312 15.06 -12.20 11.39
CA VAL A 312 14.75 -13.55 10.89
C VAL A 312 13.58 -13.48 9.93
N LYS A 313 13.68 -14.22 8.83
CA LYS A 313 12.62 -14.36 7.83
C LYS A 313 11.54 -15.30 8.40
N THR A 314 10.37 -14.75 8.75
CA THR A 314 9.25 -15.50 9.31
C THR A 314 8.28 -15.98 8.24
N SER A 315 8.26 -15.30 7.08
CA SER A 315 7.56 -15.72 5.87
C SER A 315 8.33 -15.22 4.63
N PRO A 316 7.97 -15.65 3.40
CA PRO A 316 8.62 -15.17 2.19
C PRO A 316 8.66 -13.64 2.06
N PHE A 317 7.69 -12.95 2.68
CA PHE A 317 7.50 -11.50 2.59
C PHE A 317 7.52 -10.80 3.95
N GLN A 318 8.02 -11.45 5.00
CA GLN A 318 8.02 -10.90 6.34
C GLN A 318 9.29 -11.24 7.11
N CYS A 319 9.86 -10.23 7.74
CA CYS A 319 10.96 -10.32 8.67
C CYS A 319 10.53 -9.85 10.05
N GLU A 320 11.00 -10.54 11.08
CA GLU A 320 10.85 -10.13 12.47
C GLU A 320 12.22 -9.91 13.10
N ARG A 321 12.33 -8.85 13.89
CA ARG A 321 13.57 -8.55 14.63
C ARG A 321 13.69 -9.47 15.84
N ASN A 322 14.89 -9.99 16.06
CA ASN A 322 15.21 -10.71 17.29
C ASN A 322 15.08 -9.81 18.54
N PRO A 323 14.84 -10.41 19.72
CA PRO A 323 14.75 -9.67 20.97
C PRO A 323 15.96 -8.77 21.22
N CYS A 324 15.71 -7.50 21.54
CA CYS A 324 16.78 -6.54 21.81
C CYS A 324 17.42 -6.77 23.18
N PRO A 325 18.75 -6.61 23.31
CA PRO A 325 19.39 -6.50 24.62
C PRO A 325 18.78 -5.37 25.44
N MET A 326 18.68 -5.56 26.76
CA MET A 326 18.01 -4.61 27.67
C MET A 326 18.62 -3.21 27.64
N ASP A 327 19.91 -3.08 27.35
CA ASP A 327 20.62 -1.80 27.37
C ASP A 327 20.60 -1.07 26.01
N SER A 328 20.23 -1.74 24.92
CA SER A 328 20.25 -1.15 23.58
C SER A 328 18.96 -0.38 23.28
N ARG A 329 18.98 0.94 23.53
CA ARG A 329 17.91 1.84 23.08
C ARG A 329 17.80 1.89 21.56
N ALA A 330 18.94 1.86 20.85
CA ALA A 330 18.98 1.88 19.39
C ALA A 330 18.23 0.69 18.78
N CYS A 331 18.41 -0.53 19.33
CA CYS A 331 17.68 -1.71 18.87
C CYS A 331 16.17 -1.57 19.09
N ARG A 332 15.74 -1.03 20.23
CA ARG A 332 14.31 -0.84 20.52
C ARG A 332 13.63 0.08 19.52
N SER A 333 14.32 1.13 19.04
CA SER A 333 13.79 2.04 18.02
C SER A 333 13.79 1.47 16.59
N MET A 334 14.50 0.37 16.33
CA MET A 334 14.46 -0.27 15.02
C MET A 334 13.07 -0.88 14.74
N PRO A 335 12.74 -1.16 13.47
CA PRO A 335 11.50 -1.86 13.12
C PRO A 335 11.45 -3.22 13.79
N LYS A 336 10.33 -3.54 14.45
CA LYS A 336 10.05 -4.85 15.04
C LYS A 336 9.70 -5.86 13.96
N THR A 337 8.89 -5.44 13.00
CA THR A 337 8.59 -6.24 11.80
C THR A 337 8.85 -5.42 10.56
N ILE A 338 9.27 -6.11 9.50
CA ILE A 338 9.40 -5.55 8.15
C ILE A 338 8.59 -6.46 7.23
N SER A 339 7.70 -5.88 6.44
CA SER A 339 6.90 -6.62 5.46
C SER A 339 7.15 -6.06 4.05
N PHE A 340 7.09 -6.93 3.05
CA PHE A 340 7.33 -6.58 1.65
C PHE A 340 6.04 -6.73 0.87
N HIS A 341 5.67 -5.68 0.14
CA HIS A 341 4.43 -5.61 -0.63
C HIS A 341 4.74 -5.18 -2.05
N TYR A 342 4.08 -5.81 -3.01
CA TYR A 342 4.27 -5.54 -4.43
C TYR A 342 2.93 -5.17 -5.05
N LEU A 343 2.87 -4.01 -5.69
CA LEU A 343 1.65 -3.49 -6.32
C LEU A 343 1.89 -3.32 -7.82
N SER A 344 0.99 -3.87 -8.63
CA SER A 344 0.96 -3.63 -10.08
C SER A 344 -0.11 -2.56 -10.37
N LEU A 345 0.28 -1.48 -11.05
CA LEU A 345 -0.59 -0.35 -11.38
C LEU A 345 -0.52 -0.02 -12.88
N PRO A 346 -1.63 0.37 -13.53
CA PRO A 346 -1.58 0.95 -14.86
C PRO A 346 -0.97 2.36 -14.83
N SER A 347 -0.51 2.81 -16.00
CA SER A 347 -0.05 4.17 -16.25
C SER A 347 -1.20 5.18 -16.09
N ASN A 348 -0.89 6.40 -15.68
CA ASN A 348 -1.83 7.54 -15.67
C ASN A 348 -3.11 7.32 -14.83
N LEU A 349 -3.02 6.52 -13.76
CA LEU A 349 -4.11 6.36 -12.79
C LEU A 349 -4.65 7.70 -12.30
N LYS A 350 -5.98 7.80 -12.23
CA LYS A 350 -6.65 8.99 -11.70
C LYS A 350 -6.34 9.17 -10.21
N THR A 351 -5.71 10.29 -9.87
CA THR A 351 -5.37 10.66 -8.49
C THR A 351 -6.32 11.72 -7.92
N PRO A 352 -6.55 11.73 -6.59
CA PRO A 352 -5.92 10.89 -5.57
C PRO A 352 -6.53 9.49 -5.47
N ILE A 353 -5.70 8.47 -5.20
CA ILE A 353 -6.15 7.08 -5.01
C ILE A 353 -5.39 6.41 -3.86
N THR A 354 -6.10 5.67 -3.01
CA THR A 354 -5.50 4.87 -1.92
C THR A 354 -4.90 3.60 -2.51
N LEU A 355 -3.58 3.40 -2.31
CA LEU A 355 -2.84 2.25 -2.82
C LEU A 355 -2.67 1.13 -1.79
N PHE A 356 -2.46 1.50 -0.53
CA PHE A 356 -2.11 0.55 0.52
C PHE A 356 -2.67 0.99 1.86
N ARG A 357 -3.04 0.03 2.71
CA ARG A 357 -3.59 0.28 4.04
C ARG A 357 -2.79 -0.50 5.09
N MET A 358 -2.49 0.16 6.19
CA MET A 358 -1.88 -0.44 7.37
C MET A 358 -2.83 -0.35 8.54
N ALA A 359 -3.04 -1.46 9.24
CA ALA A 359 -3.85 -1.50 10.43
C ALA A 359 -3.29 -2.49 11.45
N THR A 360 -3.55 -2.24 12.73
CA THR A 360 -3.25 -3.22 13.79
C THR A 360 -4.37 -4.26 13.88
N ALA A 361 -4.01 -5.54 14.03
CA ALA A 361 -4.98 -6.56 14.44
C ALA A 361 -5.38 -6.32 15.90
N SER A 362 -6.57 -5.78 16.15
CA SER A 362 -7.09 -5.61 17.51
C SER A 362 -7.44 -6.99 18.10
N ALA A 363 -6.62 -7.50 19.02
CA ALA A 363 -6.96 -8.70 19.79
C ALA A 363 -8.08 -8.36 20.80
N PRO A 364 -9.14 -9.19 20.95
CA PRO A 364 -10.31 -8.88 21.79
C PRO A 364 -10.03 -8.66 23.29
N SER A 365 -8.84 -9.02 23.78
CA SER A 365 -8.51 -9.07 25.22
C SER A 365 -7.37 -8.17 25.69
N ARG A 366 -6.71 -7.43 24.79
CA ARG A 366 -5.69 -6.43 25.16
C ARG A 366 -6.27 -5.04 25.05
N SER A 367 -6.03 -4.20 26.05
CA SER A 367 -6.05 -2.74 25.87
C SER A 367 -5.01 -2.43 24.78
N GLY A 368 -5.49 -2.22 23.55
CA GLY A 368 -4.64 -1.93 22.40
C GLY A 368 -3.83 -0.64 22.60
N PRO A 369 -2.89 -0.33 21.70
CA PRO A 369 -2.15 0.92 21.78
C PRO A 369 -3.12 2.11 21.83
N ASN A 370 -2.88 3.03 22.76
CA ASN A 370 -3.71 4.22 22.92
C ASN A 370 -3.53 5.20 21.75
N SER A 371 -2.40 5.10 21.02
CA SER A 371 -2.14 5.90 19.83
C SER A 371 -1.27 5.16 18.81
N LEU A 372 -1.65 5.25 17.55
CA LEU A 372 -0.83 4.88 16.39
C LEU A 372 -0.39 6.14 15.64
N ARG A 373 0.82 6.09 15.10
CA ARG A 373 1.35 7.07 14.14
C ARG A 373 1.74 6.36 12.86
N PHE A 374 1.53 7.02 11.73
CA PHE A 374 1.79 6.49 10.41
C PHE A 374 2.66 7.47 9.65
N GLY A 375 3.72 6.99 9.01
CA GLY A 375 4.68 7.84 8.31
C GLY A 375 5.17 7.23 7.01
N ILE A 376 5.84 8.06 6.23
CA ILE A 376 6.66 7.63 5.10
C ILE A 376 8.11 7.82 5.52
N VAL A 377 8.85 6.73 5.65
CA VAL A 377 10.25 6.74 6.11
C VAL A 377 11.25 6.78 4.96
N GLY A 378 10.83 6.41 3.73
CA GLY A 378 11.70 6.40 2.57
C GLY A 378 10.95 6.40 1.24
N GLY A 379 11.65 6.73 0.15
CA GLY A 379 11.12 6.54 -1.22
C GLY A 379 10.16 7.61 -1.75
N ASN A 380 9.93 8.71 -1.02
CA ASN A 380 8.98 9.76 -1.43
C ASN A 380 9.63 11.14 -1.66
N SER A 381 10.86 11.18 -2.19
CA SER A 381 11.59 12.43 -2.45
C SER A 381 10.91 13.34 -3.49
N ARG A 382 10.11 12.74 -4.38
CA ARG A 382 9.32 13.42 -5.43
C ARG A 382 7.91 13.79 -4.98
N GLY A 383 7.49 13.41 -3.76
CA GLY A 383 6.17 13.77 -3.21
C GLY A 383 4.99 13.12 -3.93
N TYR A 384 5.18 11.97 -4.58
CA TYR A 384 4.10 11.20 -5.23
C TYR A 384 3.10 10.65 -4.23
N PHE A 385 3.55 10.39 -3.00
CA PHE A 385 2.79 9.69 -1.98
C PHE A 385 2.50 10.58 -0.76
N VAL A 386 1.37 10.33 -0.12
CA VAL A 386 1.03 10.88 1.19
C VAL A 386 0.53 9.75 2.06
N MET A 387 0.93 9.75 3.33
CA MET A 387 0.33 8.89 4.33
C MET A 387 -0.78 9.68 5.02
N GLN A 388 -1.97 9.09 5.16
CA GLN A 388 -3.09 9.74 5.83
C GLN A 388 -3.76 8.76 6.80
N ARG A 389 -4.09 9.25 7.99
CA ARG A 389 -4.87 8.49 8.96
C ARG A 389 -6.35 8.49 8.57
N SER A 390 -6.91 7.29 8.36
CA SER A 390 -8.33 7.10 8.03
C SER A 390 -9.18 6.96 9.30
N ASP A 391 -8.71 6.17 10.27
CA ASP A 391 -9.37 6.01 11.56
C ASP A 391 -8.35 5.89 12.72
N ARG A 392 -8.77 5.48 13.93
CA ARG A 392 -7.85 5.35 15.06
C ARG A 392 -6.79 4.25 14.89
N GLN A 393 -7.07 3.24 14.07
CA GLN A 393 -6.27 2.03 13.89
C GLN A 393 -5.71 1.86 12.47
N THR A 394 -6.15 2.68 11.51
CA THR A 394 -5.86 2.52 10.08
C THR A 394 -5.18 3.75 9.50
N GLY A 395 -4.05 3.51 8.82
CA GLY A 395 -3.35 4.47 7.98
C GLY A 395 -3.41 4.05 6.51
N GLU A 396 -3.51 5.03 5.62
CA GLU A 396 -3.63 4.84 4.17
C GLU A 396 -2.49 5.53 3.43
N LEU A 397 -1.82 4.79 2.55
CA LEU A 397 -0.87 5.33 1.58
C LEU A 397 -1.65 5.74 0.33
N ILE A 398 -1.58 7.03 0.00
CA ILE A 398 -2.34 7.64 -1.09
C ILE A 398 -1.38 8.14 -2.15
N LEU A 399 -1.63 7.77 -3.40
CA LEU A 399 -0.99 8.36 -4.57
C LEU A 399 -1.69 9.68 -4.91
N VAL A 400 -0.94 10.78 -4.89
CA VAL A 400 -1.48 12.14 -5.10
C VAL A 400 -1.08 12.77 -6.43
N GLN A 401 -0.18 12.12 -7.17
CA GLN A 401 0.29 12.53 -8.49
C GLN A 401 0.26 11.34 -9.44
N THR A 402 -0.11 11.57 -10.69
CA THR A 402 -0.17 10.52 -11.73
C THR A 402 1.23 9.98 -12.02
N LEU A 403 1.33 8.68 -12.22
CA LEU A 403 2.57 7.99 -12.57
C LEU A 403 2.51 7.54 -14.02
N GLU A 404 3.50 7.93 -14.81
CA GLU A 404 3.66 7.48 -16.19
C GLU A 404 4.59 6.26 -16.23
N GLY A 405 4.14 5.14 -16.78
CA GLY A 405 4.96 3.94 -16.95
C GLY A 405 5.82 3.97 -18.23
N PRO A 406 6.75 3.01 -18.39
CA PRO A 406 7.10 1.97 -17.44
C PRO A 406 8.07 2.49 -16.36
N GLN A 407 7.75 2.27 -15.09
CA GLN A 407 8.66 2.60 -13.99
C GLN A 407 8.44 1.70 -12.77
N THR A 408 9.50 1.55 -11.96
CA THR A 408 9.44 0.88 -10.66
C THR A 408 9.76 1.88 -9.57
N LEU A 409 8.89 1.97 -8.58
CA LEU A 409 9.03 2.88 -7.44
C LEU A 409 9.04 2.08 -6.16
N GLU A 410 9.82 2.52 -5.19
CA GLU A 410 9.84 1.94 -3.85
C GLU A 410 9.48 3.04 -2.85
N VAL A 411 8.55 2.73 -1.95
CA VAL A 411 8.15 3.61 -0.86
C VAL A 411 8.08 2.81 0.43
N ASP A 412 8.82 3.27 1.43
CA ASP A 412 8.84 2.65 2.75
C ASP A 412 7.90 3.44 3.66
N VAL A 413 6.90 2.76 4.20
CA VAL A 413 5.93 3.34 5.16
C VAL A 413 6.07 2.67 6.51
N ASP A 414 5.79 3.40 7.58
CA ASP A 414 5.90 2.87 8.94
C ASP A 414 4.64 3.12 9.77
N MET A 415 4.46 2.24 10.76
CA MET A 415 3.43 2.32 11.78
C MET A 415 4.08 2.18 13.15
N SER A 416 4.07 3.28 13.90
CA SER A 416 4.61 3.34 15.25
C SER A 416 3.50 3.24 16.31
N GLU A 417 3.66 2.31 17.24
CA GLU A 417 2.72 2.04 18.33
C GLU A 417 3.14 2.73 19.63
N TYR A 418 2.18 3.40 20.29
CA TYR A 418 2.39 4.06 21.57
C TYR A 418 1.35 3.61 22.60
N LEU A 419 1.83 3.30 23.81
CA LEU A 419 1.03 3.03 25.00
C LEU A 419 1.39 4.07 26.05
N ASP A 420 0.42 4.84 26.52
CA ASP A 420 0.62 5.90 27.52
C ASP A 420 1.78 6.85 27.19
N ARG A 421 1.86 7.29 25.92
CA ARG A 421 2.93 8.14 25.34
C ARG A 421 4.32 7.50 25.30
N SER A 422 4.48 6.25 25.73
CA SER A 422 5.72 5.49 25.57
C SER A 422 5.71 4.70 24.26
N PHE A 423 6.81 4.79 23.51
CA PHE A 423 7.00 4.01 22.28
C PHE A 423 7.08 2.52 22.61
N GLN A 424 6.30 1.70 21.90
CA GLN A 424 6.21 0.26 22.11
C GLN A 424 6.91 -0.51 21.00
N ALA A 425 6.53 -0.25 19.76
CA ALA A 425 7.03 -0.95 18.58
C ALA A 425 6.91 -0.06 17.33
N ASN A 426 7.73 -0.35 16.32
CA ASN A 426 7.57 0.18 14.98
C ASN A 426 7.44 -0.98 13.98
N HIS A 427 6.61 -0.83 12.97
CA HIS A 427 6.37 -1.79 11.91
C HIS A 427 6.60 -1.09 10.57
N VAL A 428 7.47 -1.63 9.73
CA VAL A 428 7.76 -1.05 8.41
C VAL A 428 7.18 -1.93 7.32
N SER A 429 6.55 -1.30 6.33
CA SER A 429 6.15 -1.94 5.09
C SER A 429 6.94 -1.33 3.94
N LYS A 430 7.71 -2.17 3.26
CA LYS A 430 8.41 -1.83 2.02
C LYS A 430 7.45 -2.11 0.87
N VAL A 431 7.02 -1.06 0.18
CA VAL A 431 6.04 -1.17 -0.90
C VAL A 431 6.75 -0.89 -2.22
N THR A 432 6.86 -1.90 -3.06
CA THR A 432 7.38 -1.81 -4.43
C THR A 432 6.20 -1.72 -5.40
N ILE A 433 6.22 -0.71 -6.26
CA ILE A 433 5.15 -0.41 -7.20
C ILE A 433 5.70 -0.56 -8.61
N PHE A 434 5.09 -1.45 -9.40
CA PHE A 434 5.35 -1.63 -10.81
C PHE A 434 4.28 -0.88 -11.61
N VAL A 435 4.69 0.14 -12.36
CA VAL A 435 3.79 0.91 -13.22
C VAL A 435 3.93 0.38 -14.65
N SER A 436 2.84 -0.16 -15.19
CA SER A 436 2.75 -0.65 -16.56
C SER A 436 2.92 0.48 -17.57
N PRO A 437 3.48 0.23 -18.77
CA PRO A 437 3.49 1.23 -19.85
C PRO A 437 2.10 1.60 -20.38
N TYR A 438 1.07 0.80 -20.08
CA TYR A 438 -0.29 0.98 -20.57
C TYR A 438 -1.23 1.55 -19.50
N ASP A 439 -2.26 2.27 -19.92
CA ASP A 439 -3.19 3.03 -19.07
C ASP A 439 -4.52 2.30 -18.77
N PHE A 440 -4.67 1.07 -19.26
CA PHE A 440 -5.89 0.27 -19.20
C PHE A 440 -5.81 -0.91 -18.24
#